data_AF-A0A2D5VIS8-F1
#
_entry.id   AF-A0A2D5VIS8-F1
#
_cell.length_a   1.000
_cell.length_b   1.000
_cell.length_c   1.000
_cell.angle_alpha   90.00
_cell.angle_beta   90.00
_cell.angle_gamma   90.00
#
_symmetry.space_group_name_H-M   'P 1'
#
loop_
_entity.id
_entity.type
_entity.pdbx_description
1 polymer ?
#
loop_
_entity_poly.entity_id
_entity_poly.type
_entity_poly.pdbx_seq_one_letter_code
_entity_poly.pdbx_strand_id
1 'polypeptide(L)'
;MVEEQIVEELTEVLHQAQKRQEEQVNQEYKAEIAAVEAEHQESLHQIDEILTEQIDTLLTSHSAELNDNVSDFQQLLEELQGAAYDWDDEFWHTFTPRREGDPPACHRVGKLRINGHFNQLETLALLPIIDGQNVIFKASGAAKDQALQAFQSLILRLVAASPVGRVLLVTIDPQGRGDNVVGLVDINQKETTEMTAYIEANLDNLLRHLSSVEETYLSYTCPTLADIRSHRGIYPIPHRILAIANFPHGFSTTAIQKLAVIMKQGAKCGVHTVMVADTDLATEADLEKLDNSASVISYQQDRFVYQNMEYSEESPQDFDLELDRLPEASLAQTIIGAVGKLAMNHQADTTLPLSDTSATSAEDE
;
A
#
# COMPACT_ATOMS: atom_id res chain seq x y z
N MET A 1 -39.21 96.17 -36.75
CA MET A 1 -40.33 95.75 -35.88
C MET A 1 -40.97 94.45 -36.35
N VAL A 2 -41.52 94.32 -37.56
CA VAL A 2 -42.17 93.06 -38.01
C VAL A 2 -41.16 91.94 -38.32
N GLU A 3 -40.05 92.24 -38.99
CA GLU A 3 -39.03 91.23 -39.32
C GLU A 3 -38.26 90.70 -38.10
N GLU A 4 -38.01 91.58 -37.12
CA GLU A 4 -37.29 91.26 -35.89
C GLU A 4 -38.10 90.29 -35.01
N GLN A 5 -39.42 90.50 -34.95
CA GLN A 5 -40.37 89.64 -34.27
C GLN A 5 -40.51 88.25 -34.94
N ILE A 6 -40.44 88.19 -36.27
CA ILE A 6 -40.46 86.93 -37.04
C ILE A 6 -39.16 86.13 -36.82
N VAL A 7 -38.01 86.80 -36.76
CA VAL A 7 -36.72 86.14 -36.48
C VAL A 7 -36.66 85.60 -35.05
N GLU A 8 -37.22 86.33 -34.08
CA GLU A 8 -37.31 85.88 -32.68
C GLU A 8 -38.22 84.65 -32.55
N GLU A 9 -39.41 84.66 -33.18
CA GLU A 9 -40.30 83.49 -33.23
C GLU A 9 -39.66 82.28 -33.93
N LEU A 10 -38.95 82.48 -35.05
CA LEU A 10 -38.26 81.40 -35.75
C LEU A 10 -37.11 80.81 -34.91
N THR A 11 -36.39 81.64 -34.17
CA THR A 11 -35.30 81.21 -33.29
C THR A 11 -35.84 80.41 -32.11
N GLU A 12 -36.97 80.84 -31.54
CA GLU A 12 -37.64 80.14 -30.46
C GLU A 12 -38.20 78.78 -30.92
N VAL A 13 -38.81 78.72 -32.10
CA VAL A 13 -39.28 77.45 -32.70
C VAL A 13 -38.10 76.51 -32.99
N LEU A 14 -36.98 77.03 -33.51
CA LEU A 14 -35.79 76.23 -33.78
C LEU A 14 -35.17 75.68 -32.48
N HIS A 15 -35.11 76.51 -31.43
CA HIS A 15 -34.60 76.09 -30.13
C HIS A 15 -35.51 75.03 -29.47
N GLN A 16 -36.83 75.20 -29.57
CA GLN A 16 -37.80 74.20 -29.12
C GLN A 16 -37.69 72.88 -29.90
N ALA A 17 -37.45 72.94 -31.21
CA ALA A 17 -37.24 71.76 -32.05
C ALA A 17 -35.93 71.02 -31.70
N GLN A 18 -34.83 71.76 -31.50
CA GLN A 18 -33.55 71.20 -31.06
C GLN A 18 -33.68 70.53 -29.69
N LYS A 19 -34.32 71.20 -28.72
CA LYS A 19 -34.54 70.64 -27.39
C LYS A 19 -35.38 69.36 -27.42
N ARG A 20 -36.44 69.31 -28.24
CA ARG A 20 -37.23 68.08 -28.44
C ARG A 20 -36.41 66.96 -29.05
N GLN A 21 -35.53 67.28 -30.01
CA GLN A 21 -34.65 66.29 -30.63
C GLN A 21 -33.61 65.75 -29.64
N GLU A 22 -33.00 66.61 -28.83
CA GLU A 22 -32.08 66.20 -27.76
C GLU A 22 -32.78 65.34 -26.71
N GLU A 23 -33.98 65.71 -26.28
CA GLU A 23 -34.78 64.93 -25.33
C GLU A 23 -35.16 63.56 -25.91
N GLN A 24 -35.52 63.48 -27.19
CA GLN A 24 -35.83 62.22 -27.86
C GLN A 24 -34.61 61.31 -27.96
N VAL A 25 -33.47 61.84 -28.42
CA VAL A 25 -32.22 61.08 -28.54
C VAL A 25 -31.74 60.59 -27.17
N ASN A 26 -31.84 61.42 -26.13
CA ASN A 26 -31.46 61.03 -24.77
C ASN A 26 -32.41 59.96 -24.18
N GLN A 27 -33.70 59.98 -24.54
CA GLN A 27 -34.64 58.92 -24.18
C GLN A 27 -34.31 57.60 -24.91
N GLU A 28 -33.98 57.66 -26.21
CA GLU A 28 -33.56 56.50 -27.00
C GLU A 28 -32.27 55.88 -26.44
N TYR A 29 -31.23 56.68 -26.16
CA TYR A 29 -29.99 56.19 -25.55
C TYR A 29 -30.20 55.58 -24.16
N LYS A 30 -31.05 56.18 -23.33
CA LYS A 30 -31.37 55.61 -22.01
C LYS A 30 -32.10 54.27 -22.12
N ALA A 31 -33.00 54.14 -23.09
CA ALA A 31 -33.70 52.89 -23.34
C ALA A 31 -32.74 51.81 -23.85
N GLU A 32 -31.80 52.17 -24.72
CA GLU A 32 -30.78 51.25 -25.25
C GLU A 32 -29.80 50.78 -24.16
N ILE A 33 -29.30 51.69 -23.32
CA ILE A 33 -28.44 51.34 -22.17
C ILE A 33 -29.18 50.41 -21.21
N ALA A 34 -30.43 50.74 -20.86
CA ALA A 34 -31.23 49.90 -19.95
C ALA A 34 -31.50 48.50 -20.54
N ALA A 35 -31.67 48.39 -21.86
CA ALA A 35 -31.83 47.10 -22.53
C ALA A 35 -30.55 46.26 -22.47
N VAL A 36 -29.39 46.87 -22.75
CA VAL A 36 -28.08 46.20 -22.66
C VAL A 36 -27.74 45.80 -21.22
N GLU A 37 -28.03 46.65 -20.24
CA GLU A 37 -27.85 46.33 -18.81
C GLU A 37 -28.73 45.15 -18.37
N ALA A 38 -29.98 45.11 -18.83
CA ALA A 38 -30.88 43.99 -18.56
C ALA A 38 -30.38 42.67 -19.19
N GLU A 39 -29.94 42.71 -20.45
CA GLU A 39 -29.37 41.54 -21.15
C GLU A 39 -28.08 41.04 -20.47
N HIS A 40 -27.23 41.97 -20.00
CA HIS A 40 -26.02 41.61 -19.25
C HIS A 40 -26.34 41.00 -17.89
N GLN A 41 -27.31 41.55 -17.15
CA GLN A 41 -27.76 40.96 -15.88
C GLN A 41 -28.36 39.57 -16.07
N GLU A 42 -29.15 39.37 -17.13
CA GLU A 42 -29.69 38.06 -17.47
C GLU A 42 -28.56 37.07 -17.81
N SER A 43 -27.57 37.50 -18.58
CA SER A 43 -26.39 36.67 -18.90
C SER A 43 -25.59 36.29 -17.65
N LEU A 44 -25.39 37.22 -16.72
CA LEU A 44 -24.69 36.93 -15.45
C LEU A 44 -25.47 35.94 -14.58
N HIS A 45 -26.80 36.09 -14.52
CA HIS A 45 -27.67 35.16 -13.79
C HIS A 45 -27.60 33.75 -14.39
N GLN A 46 -27.66 33.64 -15.73
CA GLN A 46 -27.54 32.35 -16.42
C GLN A 46 -26.18 31.69 -16.16
N ILE A 47 -25.08 32.46 -16.15
CA ILE A 47 -23.75 31.94 -15.84
C ILE A 47 -23.70 31.42 -14.40
N ASP A 48 -24.25 32.17 -13.43
CA ASP A 48 -24.26 31.79 -12.02
C ASP A 48 -25.11 30.53 -11.76
N GLU A 49 -26.28 30.43 -12.41
CA GLU A 49 -27.13 29.24 -12.38
C GLU A 49 -26.40 28.01 -12.95
N ILE A 50 -25.76 28.16 -14.11
CA ILE A 50 -25.01 27.05 -14.75
C ILE A 50 -23.82 26.63 -13.87
N LEU A 51 -23.06 27.58 -13.32
CA LEU A 51 -21.93 27.27 -12.45
C LEU A 51 -22.39 26.56 -11.17
N THR A 52 -23.47 27.01 -10.56
CA THR A 52 -24.03 26.39 -9.35
C THR A 52 -24.50 24.97 -9.65
N GLU A 53 -25.21 24.75 -10.75
CA GLU A 53 -25.66 23.41 -11.17
C GLU A 53 -24.47 22.48 -11.46
N GLN A 54 -23.43 22.98 -12.13
CA GLN A 54 -22.21 22.21 -12.40
C GLN A 54 -21.47 21.83 -11.12
N ILE A 55 -21.33 22.77 -10.17
CA ILE A 55 -20.70 22.51 -8.87
C ILE A 55 -21.51 21.48 -8.10
N ASP A 56 -22.83 21.63 -8.00
CA ASP A 56 -23.69 20.68 -7.29
C ASP A 56 -23.64 19.29 -7.92
N THR A 57 -23.64 19.22 -9.26
CA THR A 57 -23.51 17.96 -9.99
C THR A 57 -22.16 17.29 -9.72
N LEU A 58 -21.06 18.06 -9.79
CA LEU A 58 -19.72 17.55 -9.51
C LEU A 58 -19.59 17.08 -8.07
N LEU A 59 -20.07 17.86 -7.09
CA LEU A 59 -20.06 17.50 -5.68
C LEU A 59 -20.89 16.24 -5.42
N THR A 60 -22.07 16.14 -6.02
CA THR A 60 -22.95 14.97 -5.85
C THR A 60 -22.31 13.72 -6.47
N SER A 61 -21.83 13.79 -7.71
CA SER A 61 -21.16 12.67 -8.39
C SER A 61 -19.93 12.21 -7.61
N HIS A 62 -19.08 13.17 -7.21
CA HIS A 62 -17.87 12.87 -6.45
C HIS A 62 -18.19 12.28 -5.07
N SER A 63 -19.22 12.78 -4.39
CA SER A 63 -19.65 12.24 -3.09
C SER A 63 -20.19 10.81 -3.19
N ALA A 64 -20.92 10.48 -4.27
CA ALA A 64 -21.43 9.14 -4.51
C ALA A 64 -20.29 8.15 -4.77
N GLU A 65 -19.35 8.52 -5.65
CA GLU A 65 -18.15 7.70 -5.92
C GLU A 65 -17.30 7.51 -4.66
N LEU A 66 -17.12 8.56 -3.85
CA LEU A 66 -16.40 8.44 -2.58
C LEU A 66 -17.13 7.52 -1.59
N ASN A 67 -18.45 7.59 -1.49
CA ASN A 67 -19.23 6.78 -0.54
C ASN A 67 -19.16 5.28 -0.87
N ASP A 68 -19.29 4.91 -2.15
CA ASP A 68 -19.17 3.50 -2.57
C ASP A 68 -17.76 2.98 -2.25
N ASN A 69 -16.73 3.76 -2.58
CA ASN A 69 -15.34 3.42 -2.26
C ASN A 69 -15.06 3.33 -0.75
N VAL A 70 -15.72 4.16 0.07
CA VAL A 70 -15.59 4.11 1.54
C VAL A 70 -16.17 2.81 2.11
N SER A 71 -17.31 2.35 1.61
CA SER A 71 -17.91 1.08 2.05
C SER A 71 -17.01 -0.10 1.71
N ASP A 72 -16.51 -0.16 0.47
CA ASP A 72 -15.60 -1.22 0.04
C ASP A 72 -14.29 -1.20 0.83
N PHE A 73 -13.75 -0.01 1.10
CA PHE A 73 -12.55 0.16 1.92
C PHE A 73 -12.79 -0.28 3.37
N GLN A 74 -13.93 0.07 3.97
CA GLN A 74 -14.29 -0.38 5.32
C GLN A 74 -14.42 -1.90 5.40
N GLN A 75 -15.06 -2.52 4.41
CA GLN A 75 -15.14 -3.99 4.33
C GLN A 75 -13.74 -4.61 4.22
N LEU A 76 -12.88 -4.07 3.36
CA LEU A 76 -11.50 -4.54 3.24
C LEU A 76 -10.74 -4.42 4.58
N LEU A 77 -10.90 -3.31 5.30
CA LEU A 77 -10.27 -3.12 6.63
C LEU A 77 -10.76 -4.17 7.64
N GLU A 78 -12.06 -4.46 7.65
CA GLU A 78 -12.64 -5.48 8.52
C GLU A 78 -12.15 -6.90 8.18
N GLU A 79 -11.89 -7.18 6.91
CA GLU A 79 -11.32 -8.47 6.46
C GLU A 79 -9.83 -8.59 6.82
N LEU A 80 -9.08 -7.50 6.71
CA LEU A 80 -7.64 -7.46 7.00
C LEU A 80 -7.35 -7.46 8.52
N GLN A 81 -8.21 -6.84 9.32
CA GLN A 81 -8.07 -6.72 10.79
C GLN A 81 -6.66 -6.24 11.18
N GLY A 82 -5.95 -6.98 12.04
CA GLY A 82 -4.58 -6.69 12.45
C GLY A 82 -3.57 -6.60 11.30
N ALA A 83 -3.89 -7.04 10.09
CA ALA A 83 -3.03 -6.80 8.93
C ALA A 83 -3.09 -5.34 8.43
N ALA A 84 -4.14 -4.59 8.76
CA ALA A 84 -4.35 -3.19 8.37
C ALA A 84 -4.28 -2.21 9.55
N TYR A 85 -4.59 -2.66 10.77
CA TYR A 85 -4.69 -1.77 11.92
C TYR A 85 -3.34 -1.23 12.39
N ASP A 86 -3.39 0.01 12.89
CA ASP A 86 -2.27 0.64 13.58
C ASP A 86 -1.90 -0.16 14.84
N TRP A 87 -0.66 -0.09 15.29
CA TRP A 87 -0.25 -0.75 16.52
C TRP A 87 -0.90 -0.14 17.77
N ASP A 88 -1.31 1.13 17.70
CA ASP A 88 -2.01 1.83 18.77
C ASP A 88 -3.52 1.48 18.85
N ASP A 89 -4.02 0.63 17.94
CA ASP A 89 -5.42 0.20 17.91
C ASP A 89 -5.76 -0.72 19.10
N GLU A 90 -6.98 -0.57 19.65
CA GLU A 90 -7.47 -1.38 20.79
C GLU A 90 -7.47 -2.89 20.49
N PHE A 91 -7.59 -3.27 19.21
CA PHE A 91 -7.44 -4.63 18.73
C PHE A 91 -6.19 -5.33 19.29
N TRP A 92 -5.06 -4.63 19.36
CA TRP A 92 -3.80 -5.24 19.80
C TRP A 92 -3.72 -5.48 21.31
N HIS A 93 -4.44 -4.71 22.11
CA HIS A 93 -4.50 -4.91 23.57
C HIS A 93 -5.30 -6.15 23.96
N THR A 94 -6.23 -6.58 23.11
CA THR A 94 -7.04 -7.79 23.31
C THR A 94 -6.69 -8.90 22.31
N PHE A 95 -5.55 -8.76 21.64
CA PHE A 95 -5.16 -9.63 20.53
C PHE A 95 -5.12 -11.11 20.91
N THR A 96 -5.80 -11.92 20.10
CA THR A 96 -5.73 -13.38 20.16
C THR A 96 -5.36 -13.94 18.77
N PRO A 97 -4.28 -14.72 18.64
CA PRO A 97 -3.88 -15.27 17.34
C PRO A 97 -4.95 -16.21 16.77
N ARG A 98 -5.14 -16.13 15.45
CA ARG A 98 -6.10 -16.97 14.72
C ARG A 98 -5.56 -18.40 14.55
N ARG A 99 -6.45 -19.40 14.55
CA ARG A 99 -6.12 -20.82 14.29
C ARG A 99 -6.47 -21.26 12.86
N GLU A 100 -7.50 -20.65 12.30
CA GLU A 100 -8.10 -21.03 11.03
C GLU A 100 -8.21 -19.83 10.09
N GLY A 101 -8.55 -20.09 8.84
CA GLY A 101 -8.57 -19.11 7.77
C GLY A 101 -7.27 -19.08 6.97
N ASP A 102 -7.19 -18.12 6.06
CA ASP A 102 -6.01 -17.88 5.25
C ASP A 102 -5.24 -16.64 5.74
N PRO A 103 -3.94 -16.56 5.45
CA PRO A 103 -3.18 -15.33 5.67
C PRO A 103 -3.84 -14.14 4.95
N PRO A 104 -3.78 -12.93 5.54
CA PRO A 104 -4.23 -11.70 4.88
C PRO A 104 -3.53 -11.50 3.53
N ALA A 105 -4.27 -11.01 2.54
CA ALA A 105 -3.69 -10.73 1.21
C ALA A 105 -2.78 -9.49 1.23
N CYS A 106 -3.09 -8.50 2.07
CA CYS A 106 -2.36 -7.24 2.17
C CYS A 106 -1.93 -6.94 3.61
N HIS A 107 -0.82 -6.23 3.76
CA HIS A 107 -0.25 -5.88 5.05
C HIS A 107 0.13 -4.40 5.07
N ARG A 108 -0.27 -3.71 6.13
CA ARG A 108 0.13 -2.33 6.37
C ARG A 108 1.63 -2.24 6.56
N VAL A 109 2.23 -1.23 5.94
CA VAL A 109 3.63 -0.84 6.10
C VAL A 109 3.79 0.59 6.60
N GLY A 110 2.70 1.36 6.65
CA GLY A 110 2.76 2.76 7.00
C GLY A 110 1.48 3.52 6.66
N LYS A 111 1.63 4.83 6.54
CA LYS A 111 0.62 5.77 6.10
C LYS A 111 1.10 6.45 4.82
N LEU A 112 0.19 6.61 3.87
CA LEU A 112 0.40 7.36 2.65
C LEU A 112 -0.29 8.71 2.80
N ARG A 113 0.47 9.80 2.67
CA ARG A 113 -0.07 11.15 2.58
C ARG A 113 -0.04 11.60 1.13
N ILE A 114 -1.21 11.98 0.64
CA ILE A 114 -1.42 12.49 -0.72
C ILE A 114 -1.73 13.97 -0.59
N ASN A 115 -0.81 14.81 -1.05
CA ASN A 115 -0.98 16.25 -1.04
C ASN A 115 -1.62 16.68 -2.37
N GLY A 116 -2.89 17.09 -2.32
CA GLY A 116 -3.58 17.75 -3.43
C GLY A 116 -3.41 19.27 -3.37
N HIS A 117 -3.85 19.97 -4.42
CA HIS A 117 -3.75 21.44 -4.50
C HIS A 117 -4.55 22.17 -3.42
N PHE A 118 -5.63 21.56 -2.91
CA PHE A 118 -6.54 22.19 -1.94
C PHE A 118 -6.80 21.33 -0.69
N ASN A 119 -6.30 20.10 -0.66
CA ASN A 119 -6.54 19.15 0.42
C ASN A 119 -5.34 18.20 0.61
N GLN A 120 -5.30 17.56 1.77
CA GLN A 120 -4.37 16.48 2.07
C GLN A 120 -5.19 15.27 2.48
N LEU A 121 -4.93 14.13 1.85
CA LEU A 121 -5.56 12.85 2.19
C LEU A 121 -4.51 11.95 2.85
N GLU A 122 -4.81 11.45 4.05
CA GLU A 122 -4.03 10.40 4.70
C GLU A 122 -4.77 9.06 4.55
N THR A 123 -4.08 8.04 4.05
CA THR A 123 -4.62 6.68 3.89
C THR A 123 -3.58 5.64 4.29
N LEU A 124 -3.95 4.36 4.32
CA LEU A 124 -3.03 3.28 4.64
C LEU A 124 -2.07 3.00 3.48
N ALA A 125 -0.81 2.80 3.80
CA ALA A 125 0.15 2.19 2.88
C ALA A 125 0.10 0.67 3.07
N LEU A 126 -0.42 -0.06 2.07
CA LEU A 126 -0.58 -1.51 2.08
C LEU A 126 0.36 -2.18 1.06
N LEU A 127 0.83 -3.37 1.41
CA LEU A 127 1.67 -4.22 0.55
C LEU A 127 1.03 -5.61 0.40
N PRO A 128 0.81 -6.10 -0.84
CA PRO A 128 0.35 -7.46 -1.07
C PRO A 128 1.54 -8.42 -1.04
N ILE A 129 1.79 -9.07 0.11
CA ILE A 129 2.96 -9.94 0.28
C ILE A 129 2.58 -11.40 0.01
N ILE A 130 1.49 -11.87 0.62
CA ILE A 130 1.02 -13.24 0.40
C ILE A 130 0.37 -13.32 -0.98
N ASP A 131 0.89 -14.20 -1.83
CA ASP A 131 0.55 -14.33 -3.25
C ASP A 131 0.79 -13.07 -4.09
N GLY A 132 1.51 -12.08 -3.54
CA GLY A 132 1.85 -10.85 -4.22
C GLY A 132 3.35 -10.73 -4.49
N GLN A 133 3.95 -9.62 -4.08
CA GLN A 133 5.33 -9.27 -4.38
C GLN A 133 6.25 -9.38 -3.17
N ASN A 134 7.52 -9.64 -3.45
CA ASN A 134 8.58 -9.42 -2.48
C ASN A 134 8.68 -7.94 -2.12
N VAL A 135 9.30 -7.62 -0.99
CA VAL A 135 9.45 -6.24 -0.50
C VAL A 135 10.92 -5.95 -0.23
N ILE A 136 11.41 -4.82 -0.74
CA ILE A 136 12.76 -4.32 -0.45
C ILE A 136 12.64 -2.91 0.14
N PHE A 137 13.17 -2.71 1.34
CA PHE A 137 13.45 -1.40 1.89
C PHE A 137 14.91 -1.03 1.56
N LYS A 138 15.12 0.06 0.84
CA LYS A 138 16.45 0.60 0.51
C LYS A 138 16.70 1.87 1.31
N ALA A 139 17.72 1.84 2.16
CA ALA A 139 18.13 3.00 2.92
C ALA A 139 19.59 2.85 3.36
N SER A 140 20.22 3.96 3.71
CA SER A 140 21.54 3.97 4.36
C SER A 140 21.58 5.04 5.46
N GLY A 141 22.70 5.11 6.19
CA GLY A 141 22.87 6.03 7.31
C GLY A 141 21.73 5.95 8.34
N ALA A 142 21.26 7.11 8.79
CA ALA A 142 20.20 7.19 9.81
C ALA A 142 18.83 6.70 9.33
N ALA A 143 18.55 6.73 8.02
CA ALA A 143 17.29 6.24 7.47
C ALA A 143 17.20 4.71 7.49
N LYS A 144 18.34 4.02 7.54
CA LYS A 144 18.39 2.55 7.66
C LYS A 144 17.73 2.06 8.95
N ASP A 145 17.89 2.76 10.06
CA ASP A 145 17.24 2.39 11.33
C ASP A 145 15.71 2.48 11.22
N GLN A 146 15.19 3.48 10.49
CA GLN A 146 13.76 3.61 10.23
C GLN A 146 13.25 2.47 9.34
N ALA A 147 14.01 2.13 8.28
CA ALA A 147 13.71 1.00 7.42
C ALA A 147 13.72 -0.34 8.18
N LEU A 148 14.67 -0.52 9.12
CA LEU A 148 14.71 -1.70 9.99
C LEU A 148 13.51 -1.78 10.93
N GLN A 149 13.06 -0.66 11.52
CA GLN A 149 11.84 -0.66 12.34
C GLN A 149 10.59 -0.99 11.53
N ALA A 150 10.49 -0.48 10.29
CA ALA A 150 9.40 -0.78 9.38
C ALA A 150 9.41 -2.26 8.96
N PHE A 151 10.59 -2.80 8.65
CA PHE A 151 10.80 -4.22 8.40
C PHE A 151 10.36 -5.08 9.58
N GLN A 152 10.82 -4.76 10.79
CA GLN A 152 10.46 -5.45 12.02
C GLN A 152 8.94 -5.43 12.27
N SER A 153 8.33 -4.25 12.13
CA SER A 153 6.88 -4.04 12.21
C SER A 153 6.13 -4.95 11.22
N LEU A 154 6.55 -4.95 9.96
CA LEU A 154 5.94 -5.76 8.91
C LEU A 154 6.08 -7.27 9.18
N ILE A 155 7.25 -7.73 9.62
CA ILE A 155 7.48 -9.14 9.98
C ILE A 155 6.60 -9.56 11.17
N LEU A 156 6.51 -8.74 12.22
CA LEU A 156 5.63 -9.00 13.36
C LEU A 156 4.17 -9.09 12.90
N ARG A 157 3.74 -8.15 12.05
CA ARG A 157 2.37 -8.11 11.50
C ARG A 157 2.05 -9.33 10.64
N LEU A 158 2.96 -9.76 9.77
CA LEU A 158 2.80 -10.97 8.95
C LEU A 158 2.55 -12.21 9.80
N VAL A 159 3.26 -12.33 10.92
CA VAL A 159 3.11 -13.47 11.84
C VAL A 159 1.85 -13.34 12.70
N ALA A 160 1.57 -12.16 13.24
CA ALA A 160 0.47 -11.94 14.18
C ALA A 160 -0.90 -11.97 13.48
N ALA A 161 -1.00 -11.38 12.29
CA ALA A 161 -2.24 -11.32 11.53
C ALA A 161 -2.54 -12.63 10.78
N SER A 162 -1.56 -13.51 10.59
CA SER A 162 -1.75 -14.81 9.95
C SER A 162 -2.25 -15.87 10.94
N PRO A 163 -3.09 -16.82 10.50
CA PRO A 163 -3.41 -17.97 11.31
C PRO A 163 -2.15 -18.80 11.63
N VAL A 164 -2.07 -19.29 12.85
CA VAL A 164 -0.92 -20.07 13.33
C VAL A 164 -0.69 -21.28 12.43
N GLY A 165 0.57 -21.46 12.03
CA GLY A 165 0.97 -22.56 11.15
C GLY A 165 0.75 -22.29 9.66
N ARG A 166 0.20 -21.14 9.24
CA ARG A 166 0.06 -20.77 7.82
C ARG A 166 1.23 -19.95 7.27
N VAL A 167 2.00 -19.32 8.14
CA VAL A 167 3.21 -18.56 7.80
C VAL A 167 4.38 -19.07 8.64
N LEU A 168 5.51 -19.33 7.97
CA LEU A 168 6.77 -19.73 8.57
C LEU A 168 7.85 -18.70 8.23
N LEU A 169 8.65 -18.31 9.23
CA LEU A 169 9.77 -17.38 9.01
C LEU A 169 11.07 -18.14 8.71
N VAL A 170 11.82 -17.63 7.73
CA VAL A 170 13.21 -17.99 7.45
C VAL A 170 14.04 -16.72 7.61
N THR A 171 14.88 -16.65 8.64
CA THR A 171 15.52 -15.41 9.06
C THR A 171 17.01 -15.40 8.72
N ILE A 172 17.44 -14.29 8.11
CA ILE A 172 18.83 -14.01 7.80
C ILE A 172 19.16 -12.62 8.36
N ASP A 173 19.94 -12.59 9.43
CA ASP A 173 20.41 -11.35 10.05
C ASP A 173 21.93 -11.44 10.27
N PRO A 174 22.73 -10.97 9.29
CA PRO A 174 24.18 -11.13 9.30
C PRO A 174 24.89 -10.24 10.33
N GLN A 175 24.20 -9.23 10.88
CA GLN A 175 24.79 -8.25 11.80
C GLN A 175 24.05 -8.13 13.13
N GLY A 176 22.75 -8.42 13.15
CA GLY A 176 21.97 -8.29 14.36
C GLY A 176 22.10 -9.52 15.25
N ARG A 177 22.17 -9.23 16.54
CA ARG A 177 22.30 -10.19 17.63
C ARG A 177 20.99 -10.95 17.90
N GLY A 178 20.17 -11.17 16.87
CA GLY A 178 18.78 -11.64 16.96
C GLY A 178 17.74 -10.52 17.10
N ASP A 179 18.17 -9.27 17.35
CA ASP A 179 17.27 -8.15 17.64
C ASP A 179 16.50 -7.64 16.40
N ASN A 180 17.05 -7.77 15.17
CA ASN A 180 16.42 -7.21 13.98
C ASN A 180 15.22 -8.04 13.48
N VAL A 181 14.95 -9.20 14.06
CA VAL A 181 13.76 -10.03 13.73
C VAL A 181 12.82 -10.17 14.94
N VAL A 182 12.70 -9.07 15.70
CA VAL A 182 11.68 -8.90 16.75
C VAL A 182 11.73 -9.99 17.83
N GLY A 183 12.88 -10.63 18.09
CA GLY A 183 12.97 -11.73 19.06
C GLY A 183 12.08 -12.95 18.74
N LEU A 184 11.56 -13.05 17.51
CA LEU A 184 10.74 -14.19 17.05
C LEU A 184 11.57 -15.46 16.85
N VAL A 185 12.87 -15.30 16.64
CA VAL A 185 13.83 -16.39 16.45
C VAL A 185 15.09 -16.07 17.24
N ASP A 186 15.54 -17.02 18.07
CA ASP A 186 16.84 -16.94 18.73
C ASP A 186 17.95 -17.22 17.70
N ILE A 187 18.51 -16.15 17.13
CA ILE A 187 19.63 -16.25 16.20
C ILE A 187 20.91 -16.14 17.03
N ASN A 188 21.45 -17.29 17.44
CA ASN A 188 22.77 -17.36 18.07
C ASN A 188 23.81 -16.62 17.22
N GLN A 189 24.69 -15.85 17.87
CA GLN A 189 25.77 -15.12 17.22
C GLN A 189 26.68 -16.11 16.47
N LYS A 190 26.86 -15.90 15.17
CA LYS A 190 27.76 -16.70 14.31
C LYS A 190 28.93 -15.84 13.84
N GLU A 191 30.12 -16.44 13.72
CA GLU A 191 31.25 -15.76 13.09
C GLU A 191 31.00 -15.48 11.60
N THR A 192 31.74 -14.55 10.97
CA THR A 192 31.48 -14.13 9.57
C THR A 192 31.48 -15.29 8.55
N THR A 193 32.44 -16.22 8.66
CA THR A 193 32.50 -17.40 7.76
C THR A 193 31.33 -18.35 7.99
N GLU A 194 30.92 -18.54 9.24
CA GLU A 194 29.74 -19.32 9.60
C GLU A 194 28.44 -18.66 9.12
N MET A 195 28.41 -17.32 9.09
CA MET A 195 27.29 -16.55 8.57
C MET A 195 27.13 -16.73 7.06
N THR A 196 28.19 -16.63 6.27
CA THR A 196 28.11 -16.89 4.82
C THR A 196 27.65 -18.32 4.53
N ALA A 197 28.20 -19.31 5.23
CA ALA A 197 27.76 -20.71 5.09
C ALA A 197 26.29 -20.91 5.53
N TYR A 198 25.85 -20.22 6.58
CA TYR A 198 24.47 -20.24 7.03
C TYR A 198 23.50 -19.62 6.00
N ILE A 199 23.87 -18.48 5.41
CA ILE A 199 23.10 -17.84 4.35
C ILE A 199 22.95 -18.80 3.16
N GLU A 200 24.06 -19.33 2.65
CA GLU A 200 24.07 -20.29 1.54
C GLU A 200 23.19 -21.51 1.84
N ALA A 201 23.30 -22.09 3.03
CA ALA A 201 22.50 -23.24 3.43
C ALA A 201 21.00 -22.95 3.48
N ASN A 202 20.59 -21.77 3.96
CA ASN A 202 19.17 -21.37 3.97
C ASN A 202 18.63 -21.13 2.56
N LEU A 203 19.41 -20.47 1.70
CA LEU A 203 19.01 -20.27 0.31
C LEU A 203 18.94 -21.61 -0.44
N ASP A 204 19.84 -22.56 -0.19
CA ASP A 204 19.79 -23.92 -0.76
C ASP A 204 18.59 -24.73 -0.25
N ASN A 205 18.24 -24.59 1.03
CA ASN A 205 17.02 -25.18 1.59
C ASN A 205 15.77 -24.62 0.89
N LEU A 206 15.72 -23.32 0.66
CA LEU A 206 14.61 -22.68 -0.04
C LEU A 206 14.55 -23.14 -1.50
N LEU A 207 15.65 -23.15 -2.25
CA LEU A 207 15.68 -23.64 -3.63
C LEU A 207 15.17 -25.08 -3.73
N ARG A 208 15.59 -25.98 -2.82
CA ARG A 208 15.04 -27.34 -2.75
C ARG A 208 13.54 -27.36 -2.45
N HIS A 209 13.06 -26.47 -1.59
CA HIS A 209 11.64 -26.34 -1.30
C HIS A 209 10.87 -25.88 -2.54
N LEU A 210 11.35 -24.87 -3.29
CA LEU A 210 10.74 -24.44 -4.55
C LEU A 210 10.57 -25.62 -5.51
N SER A 211 11.65 -26.37 -5.77
CA SER A 211 11.61 -27.54 -6.66
C SER A 211 10.63 -28.61 -6.17
N SER A 212 10.62 -28.90 -4.87
CA SER A 212 9.68 -29.87 -4.28
C SER A 212 8.22 -29.44 -4.44
N VAL A 213 7.92 -28.14 -4.29
CA VAL A 213 6.57 -27.61 -4.48
C VAL A 213 6.14 -27.66 -5.93
N GLU A 214 7.03 -27.26 -6.84
CA GLU A 214 6.80 -27.36 -8.29
C GLU A 214 6.45 -28.78 -8.72
N GLU A 215 7.21 -29.77 -8.25
CA GLU A 215 6.99 -31.19 -8.59
C GLU A 215 5.75 -31.78 -7.92
N THR A 216 5.45 -31.40 -6.67
CA THR A 216 4.40 -32.04 -5.86
C THR A 216 3.02 -31.45 -6.08
N TYR A 217 2.94 -30.11 -6.24
CA TYR A 217 1.66 -29.39 -6.21
C TYR A 217 1.33 -28.69 -7.52
N LEU A 218 2.32 -28.17 -8.23
CA LEU A 218 2.08 -27.32 -9.38
C LEU A 218 1.93 -28.13 -10.67
N SER A 219 1.14 -27.62 -11.60
CA SER A 219 0.90 -28.24 -12.90
C SER A 219 0.64 -27.16 -13.95
N TYR A 220 0.52 -27.56 -15.21
CA TYR A 220 0.16 -26.61 -16.27
C TYR A 220 -1.18 -25.89 -16.02
N THR A 221 -2.16 -26.57 -15.41
CA THR A 221 -3.49 -25.99 -15.12
C THR A 221 -3.56 -25.25 -13.79
N CYS A 222 -2.59 -25.47 -12.90
CA CYS A 222 -2.47 -24.78 -11.61
C CYS A 222 -1.00 -24.41 -11.39
N PRO A 223 -0.51 -23.33 -12.03
CA PRO A 223 0.90 -22.95 -11.99
C PRO A 223 1.35 -22.32 -10.67
N THR A 224 0.44 -21.98 -9.76
CA THR A 224 0.75 -21.39 -8.45
C THR A 224 0.00 -22.06 -7.30
N LEU A 225 0.50 -21.89 -6.06
CA LEU A 225 -0.23 -22.32 -4.86
C LEU A 225 -1.56 -21.58 -4.69
N ALA A 226 -1.66 -20.33 -5.15
CA ALA A 226 -2.91 -19.57 -5.18
C ALA A 226 -3.96 -20.24 -6.07
N ASP A 227 -3.56 -20.80 -7.23
CA ASP A 227 -4.44 -21.58 -8.09
C ASP A 227 -4.90 -22.85 -7.37
N ILE A 228 -3.99 -23.56 -6.71
CA ILE A 228 -4.35 -24.77 -5.94
C ILE A 228 -5.32 -24.43 -4.81
N ARG A 229 -5.09 -23.35 -4.07
CA ARG A 229 -5.99 -22.86 -3.03
C ARG A 229 -7.35 -22.50 -3.60
N SER A 230 -7.41 -21.84 -4.76
CA SER A 230 -8.68 -21.52 -5.44
C SER A 230 -9.48 -22.76 -5.82
N HIS A 231 -8.81 -23.85 -6.20
CA HIS A 231 -9.46 -25.12 -6.54
C HIS A 231 -9.83 -25.97 -5.32
N ARG A 232 -9.03 -25.95 -4.25
CA ARG A 232 -9.19 -26.83 -3.08
C ARG A 232 -9.79 -26.15 -1.84
N GLY A 233 -9.93 -24.82 -1.87
CA GLY A 233 -10.39 -23.99 -0.75
C GLY A 233 -9.36 -23.73 0.35
N ILE A 234 -8.14 -24.29 0.24
CA ILE A 234 -7.09 -24.17 1.25
C ILE A 234 -5.71 -24.31 0.62
N TYR A 235 -4.72 -23.60 1.16
CA TYR A 235 -3.32 -23.82 0.79
C TYR A 235 -2.85 -25.20 1.25
N PRO A 236 -2.16 -25.96 0.39
CA PRO A 236 -1.70 -27.31 0.75
C PRO A 236 -0.50 -27.28 1.72
N ILE A 237 0.21 -26.16 1.81
CA ILE A 237 1.38 -25.95 2.64
C ILE A 237 1.41 -24.50 3.16
N PRO A 238 2.13 -24.21 4.25
CA PRO A 238 2.32 -22.84 4.71
C PRO A 238 3.21 -22.01 3.78
N HIS A 239 2.99 -20.70 3.79
CA HIS A 239 3.89 -19.74 3.18
C HIS A 239 5.19 -19.61 3.98
N ARG A 240 6.31 -19.38 3.28
CA ARG A 240 7.61 -19.09 3.88
C ARG A 240 7.97 -17.64 3.62
N ILE A 241 8.21 -16.88 4.67
CA ILE A 241 8.68 -15.51 4.60
C ILE A 241 10.20 -15.51 4.85
N LEU A 242 10.96 -15.26 3.80
CA LEU A 242 12.40 -15.01 3.87
C LEU A 242 12.64 -13.57 4.32
N ALA A 243 12.97 -13.42 5.61
CA ALA A 243 13.21 -12.13 6.26
C ALA A 243 14.72 -11.85 6.31
N ILE A 244 15.20 -10.90 5.51
CA ILE A 244 16.62 -10.56 5.39
C ILE A 244 16.88 -9.16 5.94
N ALA A 245 17.56 -9.07 7.07
CA ALA A 245 18.06 -7.80 7.58
C ALA A 245 19.46 -7.50 7.02
N ASN A 246 19.82 -6.22 6.90
CA ASN A 246 21.20 -5.77 6.64
C ASN A 246 21.87 -6.36 5.39
N PHE A 247 21.13 -6.60 4.31
CA PHE A 247 21.73 -6.93 3.02
C PHE A 247 22.67 -5.79 2.58
N PRO A 248 23.88 -6.05 2.05
CA PRO A 248 24.40 -7.33 1.56
C PRO A 248 25.36 -8.07 2.51
N HIS A 249 25.40 -7.73 3.81
CA HIS A 249 26.40 -8.32 4.70
C HIS A 249 26.34 -9.85 4.75
N GLY A 250 27.50 -10.51 4.65
CA GLY A 250 27.60 -11.97 4.66
C GLY A 250 27.18 -12.68 3.37
N PHE A 251 26.58 -11.97 2.41
CA PHE A 251 26.21 -12.53 1.11
C PHE A 251 27.42 -12.65 0.19
N SER A 252 27.62 -13.85 -0.35
CA SER A 252 28.54 -14.08 -1.47
C SER A 252 27.85 -13.67 -2.79
N THR A 253 28.62 -13.52 -3.88
CA THR A 253 28.05 -13.34 -5.22
C THR A 253 27.12 -14.50 -5.61
N THR A 254 27.44 -15.72 -5.20
CA THR A 254 26.61 -16.90 -5.43
C THR A 254 25.30 -16.84 -4.63
N ALA A 255 25.35 -16.40 -3.37
CA ALA A 255 24.16 -16.21 -2.55
C ALA A 255 23.21 -15.16 -3.15
N ILE A 256 23.74 -14.06 -3.69
CA ILE A 256 22.93 -13.02 -4.37
C ILE A 256 22.23 -13.61 -5.60
N GLN A 257 22.92 -14.43 -6.40
CA GLN A 257 22.31 -15.12 -7.55
C GLN A 257 21.20 -16.07 -7.13
N LYS A 258 21.40 -16.85 -6.05
CA LYS A 258 20.38 -17.74 -5.49
C LYS A 258 19.17 -16.95 -4.99
N LEU A 259 19.41 -15.85 -4.27
CA LEU A 259 18.36 -14.94 -3.79
C LEU A 259 17.52 -14.39 -4.96
N ALA A 260 18.15 -13.94 -6.04
CA ALA A 260 17.44 -13.45 -7.22
C ALA A 260 16.53 -14.53 -7.84
N VAL A 261 16.97 -15.78 -7.89
CA VAL A 261 16.12 -16.90 -8.35
C VAL A 261 14.94 -17.13 -7.41
N ILE A 262 15.18 -17.14 -6.10
CA ILE A 262 14.13 -17.29 -5.08
C ILE A 262 13.11 -16.16 -5.19
N MET A 263 13.53 -14.90 -5.30
CA MET A 263 12.61 -13.77 -5.42
C MET A 263 11.77 -13.86 -6.70
N LYS A 264 12.37 -14.30 -7.81
CA LYS A 264 11.69 -14.43 -9.10
C LYS A 264 10.69 -15.59 -9.15
N GLN A 265 10.99 -16.71 -8.52
CA GLN A 265 10.20 -17.95 -8.63
C GLN A 265 9.44 -18.31 -7.35
N GLY A 266 9.70 -17.63 -6.24
CA GLY A 266 9.23 -17.99 -4.92
C GLY A 266 7.72 -17.84 -4.76
N ALA A 267 7.14 -16.75 -5.27
CA ALA A 267 5.75 -16.40 -5.01
C ALA A 267 4.78 -17.52 -5.40
N LYS A 268 4.96 -18.13 -6.58
CA LYS A 268 4.14 -19.27 -7.04
C LYS A 268 4.26 -20.52 -6.14
N CYS A 269 5.35 -20.66 -5.42
CA CYS A 269 5.64 -21.74 -4.49
C CYS A 269 5.37 -21.34 -3.02
N GLY A 270 4.77 -20.18 -2.77
CA GLY A 270 4.48 -19.67 -1.44
C GLY A 270 5.68 -19.14 -0.67
N VAL A 271 6.80 -18.83 -1.35
CA VAL A 271 8.00 -18.22 -0.75
C VAL A 271 8.04 -16.74 -1.11
N HIS A 272 8.07 -15.87 -0.10
CA HIS A 272 8.09 -14.42 -0.26
C HIS A 272 9.24 -13.81 0.52
N THR A 273 9.90 -12.81 -0.05
CA THR A 273 11.07 -12.15 0.56
C THR A 273 10.67 -10.77 1.06
N VAL A 274 11.06 -10.46 2.29
CA VAL A 274 11.05 -9.09 2.83
C VAL A 274 12.49 -8.79 3.24
N MET A 275 13.06 -7.69 2.75
CA MET A 275 14.46 -7.37 3.03
C MET A 275 14.72 -5.90 3.26
N VAL A 276 15.77 -5.61 4.05
CA VAL A 276 16.39 -4.28 4.15
C VAL A 276 17.76 -4.32 3.50
N ALA A 277 17.95 -3.46 2.50
CA ALA A 277 19.19 -3.26 1.77
C ALA A 277 19.86 -1.96 2.18
N ASP A 278 21.12 -2.07 2.60
CA ASP A 278 22.01 -0.95 2.86
C ASP A 278 22.60 -0.44 1.54
N THR A 279 22.14 0.73 1.10
CA THR A 279 22.54 1.32 -0.18
C THR A 279 23.96 1.87 -0.21
N ASP A 280 24.63 2.04 0.95
CA ASP A 280 26.04 2.44 0.98
C ASP A 280 26.98 1.24 0.72
N LEU A 281 26.46 0.02 0.84
CA LEU A 281 27.24 -1.21 0.78
C LEU A 281 26.86 -2.12 -0.39
N ALA A 282 25.58 -2.15 -0.76
CA ALA A 282 25.11 -2.90 -1.91
C ALA A 282 25.55 -2.23 -3.21
N THR A 283 26.00 -3.03 -4.17
CA THR A 283 26.29 -2.50 -5.51
C THR A 283 24.99 -2.27 -6.27
N GLU A 284 24.95 -1.24 -7.11
CA GLU A 284 23.79 -0.94 -7.97
C GLU A 284 23.40 -2.16 -8.82
N ALA A 285 24.39 -2.83 -9.42
CA ALA A 285 24.18 -4.03 -10.22
C ALA A 285 23.59 -5.22 -9.44
N ASP A 286 23.79 -5.30 -8.13
CA ASP A 286 23.16 -6.34 -7.31
C ASP A 286 21.72 -5.96 -6.93
N LEU A 287 21.46 -4.67 -6.65
CA LEU A 287 20.11 -4.17 -6.38
C LEU A 287 19.20 -4.26 -7.60
N GLU A 288 19.67 -3.84 -8.78
CA GLU A 288 18.89 -3.88 -10.03
C GLU A 288 18.36 -5.29 -10.36
N LYS A 289 19.13 -6.34 -10.03
CA LYS A 289 18.72 -7.74 -10.23
C LYS A 289 17.53 -8.13 -9.35
N LEU A 290 17.44 -7.55 -8.15
CA LEU A 290 16.43 -7.88 -7.14
C LEU A 290 15.18 -7.01 -7.29
N ASP A 291 15.35 -5.74 -7.67
CA ASP A 291 14.27 -4.74 -7.78
C ASP A 291 13.12 -5.17 -8.68
N ASN A 292 13.45 -5.78 -9.82
CA ASN A 292 12.46 -6.22 -10.82
C ASN A 292 11.48 -7.29 -10.30
N SER A 293 11.78 -7.90 -9.15
CA SER A 293 10.95 -8.93 -8.53
C SER A 293 10.32 -8.46 -7.22
N ALA A 294 10.32 -7.15 -6.92
CA ALA A 294 9.85 -6.62 -5.65
C ALA A 294 9.13 -5.28 -5.76
N SER A 295 8.25 -5.04 -4.78
CA SER A 295 7.86 -3.69 -4.38
C SER A 295 9.00 -3.04 -3.62
N VAL A 296 9.61 -2.01 -4.20
CA VAL A 296 10.75 -1.31 -3.62
C VAL A 296 10.31 -0.02 -2.95
N ILE A 297 10.63 0.11 -1.66
CA ILE A 297 10.49 1.32 -0.88
C ILE A 297 11.91 1.87 -0.66
N SER A 298 12.19 3.07 -1.16
CA SER A 298 13.52 3.65 -1.10
C SER A 298 13.52 5.00 -0.39
N TYR A 299 14.54 5.25 0.42
CA TYR A 299 14.76 6.56 1.02
C TYR A 299 15.49 7.47 0.03
N GLN A 300 14.82 8.53 -0.41
CA GLN A 300 15.34 9.51 -1.37
C GLN A 300 14.85 10.90 -0.98
N GLN A 301 15.71 11.92 -1.11
CA GLN A 301 15.33 13.31 -0.85
C GLN A 301 14.66 13.52 0.53
N ASP A 302 15.22 12.91 1.57
CA ASP A 302 14.73 13.00 2.97
C ASP A 302 13.35 12.36 3.24
N ARG A 303 12.84 11.53 2.31
CA ARG A 303 11.57 10.80 2.48
C ARG A 303 11.64 9.37 1.95
N PHE A 304 10.71 8.51 2.37
CA PHE A 304 10.52 7.20 1.74
C PHE A 304 9.54 7.33 0.57
N VAL A 305 9.83 6.62 -0.53
CA VAL A 305 8.99 6.59 -1.73
C VAL A 305 8.88 5.17 -2.29
N TYR A 306 7.73 4.85 -2.90
CA TYR A 306 7.58 3.67 -3.73
C TYR A 306 8.28 3.89 -5.08
N GLN A 307 9.23 3.03 -5.44
CA GLN A 307 10.02 3.19 -6.67
C GLN A 307 9.20 2.83 -7.94
N ASN A 308 8.18 1.97 -7.82
CA ASN A 308 7.41 1.42 -8.95
C ASN A 308 5.98 1.96 -9.08
N MET A 309 5.61 3.03 -8.36
CA MET A 309 4.37 3.75 -8.71
C MET A 309 4.68 4.60 -9.94
N GLU A 310 4.01 4.33 -11.06
CA GLU A 310 4.11 5.15 -12.26
C GLU A 310 3.65 6.57 -11.93
N TYR A 311 4.62 7.47 -11.72
CA TYR A 311 4.35 8.90 -11.65
C TYR A 311 3.89 9.34 -13.03
N SER A 312 2.65 9.80 -13.16
CA SER A 312 2.27 10.51 -14.37
C SER A 312 2.98 11.87 -14.37
N GLU A 313 3.64 12.22 -15.48
CA GLU A 313 4.29 13.54 -15.64
C GLU A 313 3.28 14.71 -15.48
N GLU A 314 1.99 14.42 -15.66
CA GLU A 314 0.88 15.37 -15.55
C GLU A 314 0.42 15.63 -14.10
N SER A 315 0.90 14.84 -13.13
CA SER A 315 0.62 15.05 -11.71
C SER A 315 1.75 14.43 -10.89
N PRO A 316 2.82 15.18 -10.56
CA PRO A 316 3.74 14.76 -9.51
C PRO A 316 2.97 14.83 -8.19
N GLN A 317 2.14 13.82 -7.92
CA GLN A 317 1.50 13.69 -6.62
C GLN A 317 2.64 13.49 -5.63
N ASP A 318 2.81 14.46 -4.74
CA ASP A 318 3.73 14.39 -3.62
C ASP A 318 3.17 13.40 -2.61
N PHE A 319 3.38 12.11 -2.93
CA PHE A 319 3.17 11.02 -2.01
C PHE A 319 4.29 11.05 -0.96
N ASP A 320 3.90 11.25 0.29
CA ASP A 320 4.80 11.08 1.43
C ASP A 320 4.43 9.77 2.14
N LEU A 321 5.37 8.82 2.15
CA LEU A 321 5.21 7.54 2.82
C LEU A 321 5.86 7.62 4.20
N GLU A 322 5.02 7.64 5.23
CA GLU A 322 5.47 7.47 6.60
C GLU A 322 5.42 5.99 6.97
N LEU A 323 6.59 5.38 7.18
CA LEU A 323 6.67 3.98 7.55
C LEU A 323 6.24 3.74 9.00
N ASP A 324 5.50 2.65 9.21
CA ASP A 324 5.19 2.17 10.55
C ASP A 324 6.48 1.83 11.31
N ARG A 325 6.44 1.98 12.62
CA ARG A 325 7.50 1.55 13.53
C ARG A 325 7.09 0.27 14.25
N LEU A 326 8.08 -0.43 14.80
CA LEU A 326 7.81 -1.53 15.71
C LEU A 326 7.04 -0.98 16.94
N PRO A 327 6.00 -1.68 17.43
CA PRO A 327 5.28 -1.26 18.63
C PRO A 327 6.19 -1.23 19.86
N GLU A 328 5.70 -0.64 20.96
CA GLU A 328 6.39 -0.71 22.24
C GLU A 328 6.74 -2.17 22.61
N ALA A 329 7.91 -2.33 23.23
CA ALA A 329 8.47 -3.66 23.51
C ALA A 329 7.52 -4.56 24.34
N SER A 330 6.72 -3.97 25.23
CA SER A 330 5.71 -4.67 26.03
C SER A 330 4.60 -5.29 25.16
N LEU A 331 4.10 -4.53 24.19
CA LEU A 331 3.09 -5.00 23.25
C LEU A 331 3.66 -6.06 22.31
N ALA A 332 4.85 -5.81 21.74
CA ALA A 332 5.55 -6.77 20.89
C ALA A 332 5.74 -8.12 21.60
N GLN A 333 6.25 -8.13 22.83
CA GLN A 333 6.44 -9.35 23.63
C GLN A 333 5.11 -10.06 23.93
N THR A 334 4.03 -9.31 24.16
CA THR A 334 2.70 -9.88 24.39
C THR A 334 2.19 -10.61 23.16
N ILE A 335 2.28 -9.97 21.98
CA ILE A 335 1.89 -10.56 20.69
C ILE A 335 2.72 -11.81 20.40
N ILE A 336 4.06 -11.71 20.51
CA ILE A 336 4.97 -12.83 20.29
C ILE A 336 4.67 -13.99 21.23
N GLY A 337 4.47 -13.70 22.52
CA GLY A 337 4.12 -14.70 23.52
C GLY A 337 2.79 -15.40 23.23
N ALA A 338 1.79 -14.65 22.74
CA ALA A 338 0.49 -15.21 22.36
C ALA A 338 0.62 -16.13 21.14
N VAL A 339 1.30 -15.68 20.08
CA VAL A 339 1.53 -16.49 18.87
C VAL A 339 2.37 -17.73 19.19
N GLY A 340 3.46 -17.57 19.94
CA GLY A 340 4.37 -18.67 20.29
C GLY A 340 3.70 -19.77 21.11
N LYS A 341 2.90 -19.41 22.13
CA LYS A 341 2.11 -20.37 22.91
C LYS A 341 1.16 -21.18 22.04
N LEU A 342 0.48 -20.50 21.09
CA LEU A 342 -0.47 -21.18 20.21
C LEU A 342 0.24 -22.08 19.18
N ALA A 343 1.40 -21.66 18.66
CA ALA A 343 2.21 -22.45 17.74
C ALA A 343 2.73 -23.76 18.40
N MET A 344 3.17 -23.71 19.66
CA MET A 344 3.59 -24.89 20.41
C MET A 344 2.44 -25.89 20.58
N ASN A 345 1.23 -25.42 20.91
CA ASN A 345 0.06 -26.27 21.03
C ASN A 345 -0.34 -26.89 19.67
N HIS A 346 -0.26 -26.11 18.59
CA HIS A 346 -0.55 -26.61 17.24
C HIS A 346 0.42 -27.71 16.77
N GLN A 347 1.71 -27.59 17.11
CA GLN A 347 2.69 -28.66 16.86
C GLN A 347 2.41 -29.91 17.69
N ALA A 348 1.93 -29.78 18.92
CA ALA A 348 1.53 -30.92 19.76
C ALA A 348 0.28 -31.65 19.22
N ASP A 349 -0.72 -30.90 18.74
CA ASP A 349 -1.95 -31.47 18.16
C ASP A 349 -1.69 -32.20 16.83
N THR A 350 -0.70 -31.75 16.04
CA THR A 350 -0.29 -32.39 14.78
C THR A 350 0.67 -33.58 14.95
N THR A 351 1.20 -33.81 16.16
CA THR A 351 2.16 -34.90 16.47
C THR A 351 1.58 -36.05 17.31
N LEU A 352 0.28 -36.05 17.61
CA LEU A 352 -0.39 -37.22 18.20
C LEU A 352 -0.32 -38.42 17.22
N PRO A 353 0.17 -39.59 17.68
CA PRO A 353 0.48 -40.70 16.78
C PRO A 353 -0.80 -41.27 16.16
N LEU A 354 -0.70 -41.62 14.87
CA LEU A 354 -1.57 -42.62 14.25
C LEU A 354 -1.49 -43.88 15.10
N SER A 355 -2.44 -44.05 16.02
CA SER A 355 -2.55 -45.27 16.80
C SER A 355 -2.85 -46.41 15.85
N ASP A 356 -1.96 -47.39 15.88
CA ASP A 356 -2.03 -48.70 15.25
C ASP A 356 -3.47 -49.23 15.16
N THR A 357 -4.06 -49.24 13.96
CA THR A 357 -5.00 -50.30 13.62
C THR A 357 -4.17 -51.53 13.29
N SER A 358 -3.85 -52.26 14.36
CA SER A 358 -3.34 -53.62 14.33
C SER A 358 -4.14 -54.47 13.35
N ALA A 359 -3.41 -55.19 12.52
CA ALA A 359 -3.88 -56.29 11.71
C ALA A 359 -4.76 -57.25 12.54
N THR A 360 -5.96 -57.54 12.03
CA THR A 360 -6.69 -58.76 12.37
C THR A 360 -6.72 -59.63 11.12
N SER A 361 -5.74 -60.52 11.03
CA SER A 361 -5.80 -61.72 10.21
C SER A 361 -6.33 -62.86 11.07
N ALA A 362 -7.47 -63.44 10.68
CA ALA A 362 -7.92 -64.82 10.94
C ALA A 362 -9.19 -64.99 10.09
N GLU A 363 -9.14 -65.70 8.96
CA GLU A 363 -9.25 -67.17 8.86
C GLU A 363 -10.68 -67.67 9.08
N ASP A 364 -11.15 -68.36 8.03
CA ASP A 364 -12.12 -69.45 7.96
C ASP A 364 -13.65 -69.21 8.02
N GLU A 365 -14.26 -69.89 7.03
CA GLU A 365 -15.66 -70.22 6.69
C GLU A 365 -16.55 -69.21 5.94
#